data_AF-A0A4Z0JQB5-F1
#
_entry.id   AF-A0A4Z0JQB5-F1
#
_cell.length_a   1.000
_cell.length_b   1.000
_cell.length_c   1.000
_cell.angle_alpha   90.00
_cell.angle_beta   90.00
_cell.angle_gamma   90.00
#
_symmetry.space_group_name_H-M   'P 1'
#
loop_
_entity.id
_entity.type
_entity.pdbx_description
1 polymer ?
#
loop_
_entity_poly.entity_id
_entity_poly.type
_entity_poly.pdbx_seq_one_letter_code
_entity_poly.pdbx_strand_id
1 'polypeptide(L)'
;MSLQPIVLDTDKTTPIYELPLKIRQGDTGDELQVTLGKSFEKYTDLSKVDIELIAKTPDQRLIKQTVTDKSGNTFKVKFPDEMYTNVGVFRNMYFKVGDDSTSSVKLVVLQGIGSIKEAGSYIDDFETLIDEAESYVLALKDFADTGNATIDDKVTELTGKMQSFVDKSKEDLDAAKAAWSTFQSSSQTAATSQRDGFDAEFNKLISDDKATFKDITTEFNTAVDTAKSQNTANQTTFESAESKRASDFKTQSEGFSTSATSQRSGFDTTFKKFISDNQTSVDALKSDLTSATSAGTKQNADNQTAFNSAQSKRATDFTNSQKANSTAFTSAQDKRTSDFNSQKSGFETDFGKQKTDFENRFKALLTTLQGDFDDFKDLINNDVTSLNNKLKTVGTNVDSMEARANEIASTLHDVDLTQMATNKADIDKLKADNTVNKKDIASLKTDNGANKSNIGKLQTSVNTNTTNVGKLQTDVVNNTKKFANYTSTADLNTKLNSYATQAKLTDALKSYSTTANVDSKIATGVGQAKTYAEQSIKDIIGAAPDTLDTIGELADAVTKNKDGVQAINEGITKKADKTDVTALQNTVQTMITSISQADYDKLVSAGTVDPKILYVIPDA
;
A
#
# COMPACT_ATOMS: atom_id res chain seq x y z
N MET A 1 -31.77 -60.83 35.52
CA MET A 1 -31.45 -61.70 36.68
C MET A 1 -30.83 -60.85 37.78
N SER A 2 -30.78 -61.31 39.04
CA SER A 2 -30.04 -60.56 40.08
C SER A 2 -28.56 -60.93 40.01
N LEU A 3 -27.71 -59.93 39.78
CA LEU A 3 -26.26 -60.10 39.81
C LEU A 3 -25.80 -60.26 41.26
N GLN A 4 -24.61 -60.84 41.43
CA GLN A 4 -24.01 -61.01 42.75
C GLN A 4 -23.93 -59.65 43.45
N PRO A 5 -24.48 -59.51 44.68
CA PRO A 5 -24.40 -58.25 45.43
C PRO A 5 -22.95 -57.85 45.68
N ILE A 6 -22.69 -56.54 45.64
CA ILE A 6 -21.35 -56.01 45.83
C ILE A 6 -21.25 -54.97 46.94
N VAL A 7 -20.08 -54.85 47.56
CA VAL A 7 -19.77 -53.79 48.54
C VAL A 7 -18.76 -52.82 47.95
N LEU A 8 -19.07 -51.52 47.92
CA LEU A 8 -18.20 -50.48 47.34
C LEU A 8 -17.86 -49.39 48.34
N ASP A 9 -16.61 -48.92 48.33
CA ASP A 9 -16.09 -47.87 49.20
C ASP A 9 -15.36 -46.77 48.39
N THR A 10 -14.93 -45.67 49.00
CA THR A 10 -14.14 -44.61 48.31
C THR A 10 -12.65 -44.92 48.27
N ASP A 11 -12.15 -45.73 49.21
CA ASP A 11 -10.73 -46.04 49.30
C ASP A 11 -10.33 -47.08 48.24
N LYS A 12 -9.43 -46.68 47.35
CA LYS A 12 -8.97 -47.47 46.19
C LYS A 12 -7.98 -48.59 46.56
N THR A 13 -7.74 -48.79 47.86
CA THR A 13 -6.72 -49.71 48.41
C THR A 13 -7.21 -51.16 48.54
N THR A 14 -8.52 -51.39 48.42
CA THR A 14 -9.10 -52.72 48.16
C THR A 14 -9.24 -52.93 46.64
N PRO A 15 -8.81 -54.07 46.06
CA PRO A 15 -8.76 -54.21 44.61
C PRO A 15 -10.15 -54.03 44.00
N ILE A 16 -10.18 -53.35 42.84
CA ILE A 16 -11.25 -53.45 41.83
C ILE A 16 -11.86 -54.84 41.96
N TYR A 17 -13.14 -54.94 42.35
CA TYR A 17 -13.87 -56.20 42.57
C TYR A 17 -13.19 -57.37 41.82
N GLU A 18 -12.43 -58.21 42.55
CA GLU A 18 -11.44 -59.14 41.93
C GLU A 18 -12.11 -60.09 40.92
N LEU A 19 -13.43 -60.26 41.06
CA LEU A 19 -14.28 -60.94 40.11
C LEU A 19 -15.06 -59.91 39.27
N PRO A 20 -14.82 -59.83 37.94
CA PRO A 20 -15.62 -58.97 37.07
C PRO A 20 -17.08 -59.42 37.11
N LEU A 21 -18.00 -58.46 37.23
CA LEU A 21 -19.41 -58.70 36.94
C LEU A 21 -19.54 -59.13 35.48
N LYS A 22 -20.36 -60.14 35.21
CA LYS A 22 -20.55 -60.67 33.86
C LYS A 22 -22.02 -60.62 33.48
N ILE A 23 -22.31 -59.99 32.34
CA ILE A 23 -23.60 -60.01 31.66
C ILE A 23 -23.39 -60.52 30.23
N ARG A 24 -24.45 -60.88 29.50
CA ARG A 24 -24.33 -61.35 28.11
C ARG A 24 -24.98 -60.38 27.14
N GLN A 25 -24.42 -60.31 25.94
CA GLN A 25 -24.98 -59.54 24.85
C GLN A 25 -26.39 -60.05 24.51
N GLY A 26 -27.35 -59.14 24.43
CA GLY A 26 -28.76 -59.44 24.12
C GLY A 26 -29.63 -59.82 25.33
N ASP A 27 -29.05 -60.00 26.52
CA ASP A 27 -29.82 -60.06 27.76
C ASP A 27 -30.37 -58.65 28.09
N THR A 28 -31.38 -58.55 28.96
CA THR A 28 -31.89 -57.27 29.48
C THR A 28 -32.32 -57.39 30.95
N GLY A 29 -32.33 -56.27 31.67
CA GLY A 29 -32.93 -56.20 33.00
C GLY A 29 -32.15 -56.93 34.12
N ASP A 30 -30.85 -57.16 33.97
CA ASP A 30 -29.99 -57.54 35.09
C ASP A 30 -29.89 -56.41 36.12
N GLU A 31 -30.03 -56.78 37.39
CA GLU A 31 -30.06 -55.87 38.52
C GLU A 31 -28.88 -56.13 39.45
N LEU A 32 -28.10 -55.09 39.73
CA LEU A 32 -26.98 -55.12 40.64
C LEU A 32 -27.37 -54.47 41.97
N GLN A 33 -27.26 -55.22 43.06
CA GLN A 33 -27.39 -54.69 44.41
C GLN A 33 -26.02 -54.25 44.93
N VAL A 34 -25.92 -53.01 45.41
CA VAL A 34 -24.69 -52.40 45.92
C VAL A 34 -24.90 -51.95 47.36
N THR A 35 -24.02 -52.39 48.25
CA THR A 35 -23.93 -51.92 49.64
C THR A 35 -22.76 -50.94 49.75
N LEU A 36 -22.98 -49.77 50.34
CA LEU A 36 -21.90 -48.79 50.54
C LEU A 36 -21.08 -49.12 51.80
N GLY A 37 -19.75 -49.02 51.66
CA GLY A 37 -18.76 -49.25 52.70
C GLY A 37 -18.62 -48.10 53.70
N LYS A 38 -17.61 -48.18 54.57
CA LYS A 38 -17.49 -47.31 55.74
C LYS A 38 -17.29 -45.84 55.40
N SER A 39 -16.63 -45.52 54.28
CA SER A 39 -16.41 -44.11 53.91
C SER A 39 -17.69 -43.38 53.51
N PHE A 40 -18.80 -44.11 53.36
CA PHE A 40 -20.13 -43.57 53.08
C PHE A 40 -21.03 -43.51 54.31
N GLU A 41 -20.54 -43.78 55.54
CA GLU A 41 -21.34 -43.72 56.78
C GLU A 41 -21.98 -42.34 57.05
N LYS A 42 -21.45 -41.27 56.43
CA LYS A 42 -22.07 -39.93 56.46
C LYS A 42 -23.45 -39.89 55.80
N TYR A 43 -23.74 -40.81 54.88
CA TYR A 43 -25.05 -40.94 54.24
C TYR A 43 -25.92 -41.92 55.04
N THR A 44 -26.53 -41.40 56.10
CA THR A 44 -27.37 -42.18 57.03
C THR A 44 -28.71 -42.63 56.44
N ASP A 45 -29.17 -41.99 55.37
CA ASP A 45 -30.40 -42.30 54.64
C ASP A 45 -30.21 -42.05 53.13
N LEU A 46 -29.97 -43.12 52.36
CA LEU A 46 -29.77 -43.03 50.91
C LEU A 46 -31.03 -42.61 50.14
N SER A 47 -32.23 -42.64 50.74
CA SER A 47 -33.45 -42.20 50.05
C SER A 47 -33.43 -40.70 49.71
N LYS A 48 -32.59 -39.92 50.39
CA LYS A 48 -32.41 -38.46 50.20
C LYS A 48 -31.13 -38.10 49.45
N VAL A 49 -30.38 -39.09 48.97
CA VAL A 49 -29.09 -38.88 48.31
C VAL A 49 -29.22 -39.28 46.84
N ASP A 50 -28.82 -38.40 45.93
CA ASP A 50 -28.78 -38.73 44.50
C ASP A 50 -27.68 -39.76 44.24
N ILE A 51 -28.05 -40.83 43.53
CA ILE A 51 -27.12 -41.89 43.16
C ILE A 51 -27.24 -42.10 41.65
N GLU A 52 -26.11 -42.03 40.95
CA GLU A 52 -26.03 -42.18 39.50
C GLU A 52 -24.94 -43.18 39.13
N LEU A 53 -25.29 -44.18 38.33
CA LEU A 53 -24.34 -45.06 37.66
C LEU A 53 -23.67 -44.28 36.53
N ILE A 54 -22.34 -44.23 36.55
CA ILE A 54 -21.51 -43.69 35.48
C ILE A 54 -20.71 -44.84 34.88
N ALA A 55 -20.81 -45.04 33.57
CA ALA A 55 -20.00 -46.02 32.87
C ALA A 55 -19.49 -45.46 31.53
N LYS A 56 -18.30 -45.89 31.13
CA LYS A 56 -17.77 -45.60 29.79
C LYS A 56 -17.77 -46.89 28.97
N THR A 57 -18.42 -46.86 27.82
CA THR A 57 -18.43 -47.96 26.86
C THR A 57 -17.04 -48.20 26.28
N PRO A 58 -16.77 -49.39 25.70
CA PRO A 58 -15.50 -49.68 25.02
C PRO A 58 -15.14 -48.66 23.92
N ASP A 59 -16.12 -48.15 23.18
CA ASP A 59 -16.01 -47.10 22.15
C ASP A 59 -15.99 -45.67 22.72
N GLN A 60 -15.75 -45.51 24.03
CA GLN A 60 -15.55 -44.23 24.73
C GLN A 60 -16.79 -43.35 24.94
N ARG A 61 -18.01 -43.84 24.70
CA ARG A 61 -19.27 -43.11 25.00
C ARG A 61 -19.62 -43.22 26.49
N LEU A 62 -20.28 -42.19 27.01
CA LEU A 62 -20.61 -42.08 28.43
C LEU A 62 -22.07 -42.46 28.67
N ILE A 63 -22.29 -43.43 29.55
CA ILE A 63 -23.61 -43.87 30.01
C ILE A 63 -23.84 -43.33 31.42
N LYS A 64 -25.03 -42.76 31.64
CA LYS A 64 -25.50 -42.28 32.94
C LYS A 64 -26.87 -42.87 33.26
N GLN A 65 -27.04 -43.43 34.45
CA GLN A 65 -28.33 -43.99 34.88
C GLN A 65 -28.60 -43.61 36.33
N THR A 66 -29.67 -42.85 36.57
CA THR A 66 -30.14 -42.55 37.93
C THR A 66 -30.63 -43.82 38.61
N VAL A 67 -30.24 -44.01 39.85
CA VAL A 67 -30.68 -45.10 40.72
C VAL A 67 -31.87 -44.62 41.54
N THR A 68 -32.95 -45.40 41.56
CA THR A 68 -34.19 -45.04 42.27
C THR A 68 -34.52 -45.99 43.42
N ASP A 69 -34.09 -47.24 43.37
CA ASP A 69 -34.28 -48.22 44.44
C ASP A 69 -33.15 -48.11 45.48
N LYS A 70 -33.43 -47.44 46.60
CA LYS A 70 -32.45 -47.11 47.67
C LYS A 70 -33.07 -47.42 49.03
N SER A 71 -32.33 -48.10 49.90
CA SER A 71 -32.78 -48.41 51.26
C SER A 71 -31.59 -48.60 52.21
N GLY A 72 -31.62 -47.91 53.36
CA GLY A 72 -30.53 -47.95 54.33
C GLY A 72 -29.21 -47.52 53.69
N ASN A 73 -28.19 -48.37 53.75
CA ASN A 73 -26.88 -48.20 53.09
C ASN A 73 -26.73 -48.98 51.78
N THR A 74 -27.85 -49.47 51.21
CA THR A 74 -27.87 -50.31 50.01
C THR A 74 -28.73 -49.67 48.93
N PHE A 75 -28.40 -49.91 47.66
CA PHE A 75 -29.25 -49.55 46.53
C PHE A 75 -29.19 -50.63 45.44
N LYS A 76 -30.16 -50.60 44.51
CA LYS A 76 -30.20 -51.49 43.37
C LYS A 76 -30.28 -50.71 42.06
N VAL A 77 -29.49 -51.13 41.09
CA VAL A 77 -29.48 -50.53 39.75
C VAL A 77 -29.74 -51.59 38.69
N LYS A 78 -30.61 -51.28 37.74
CA LYS A 78 -30.74 -52.06 36.51
C LYS A 78 -29.79 -51.49 35.47
N PHE A 79 -29.00 -52.34 34.81
CA PHE A 79 -28.15 -51.86 33.72
C PHE A 79 -29.01 -51.43 32.53
N PRO A 80 -28.70 -50.29 31.88
CA PRO A 80 -29.43 -49.83 30.71
C PRO A 80 -29.09 -50.68 29.47
N ASP A 81 -30.02 -50.76 28.51
CA ASP A 81 -29.92 -51.61 27.30
C ASP A 81 -28.63 -51.37 26.51
N GLU A 82 -28.14 -50.13 26.50
CA GLU A 82 -26.86 -49.73 25.88
C GLU A 82 -25.63 -50.48 26.44
N MET A 83 -25.69 -50.98 27.68
CA MET A 83 -24.61 -51.79 28.23
C MET A 83 -24.59 -53.20 27.66
N TYR A 84 -25.73 -53.75 27.23
CA TYR A 84 -25.82 -55.11 26.68
C TYR A 84 -25.48 -55.17 25.19
N THR A 85 -25.53 -54.05 24.46
CA THR A 85 -25.19 -54.01 23.03
C THR A 85 -23.68 -53.93 22.78
N ASN A 86 -22.91 -53.44 23.76
CA ASN A 86 -21.48 -53.19 23.64
C ASN A 86 -20.63 -54.33 24.24
N VAL A 87 -20.30 -55.33 23.43
CA VAL A 87 -19.43 -56.45 23.83
C VAL A 87 -18.05 -55.93 24.24
N GLY A 88 -17.56 -56.36 25.40
CA GLY A 88 -16.24 -55.96 25.88
C GLY A 88 -16.18 -55.69 27.38
N VAL A 89 -15.17 -54.94 27.79
CA VAL A 89 -14.88 -54.67 29.21
C VAL A 89 -15.10 -53.19 29.51
N PHE A 90 -16.05 -52.91 30.39
CA PHE A 90 -16.25 -51.59 30.99
C PHE A 90 -15.29 -51.47 32.17
N ARG A 91 -14.23 -50.66 31.99
CA ARG A 91 -13.16 -50.51 33.01
C ARG A 91 -13.40 -49.37 33.99
N ASN A 92 -14.23 -48.40 33.62
CA ASN A 92 -14.51 -47.18 34.37
C ASN A 92 -16.00 -47.06 34.70
N MET A 93 -16.59 -48.12 35.28
CA MET A 93 -17.94 -48.08 35.79
C MET A 93 -17.90 -47.77 37.29
N TYR A 94 -18.62 -46.75 37.77
CA TYR A 94 -18.68 -46.39 39.19
C TYR A 94 -20.00 -45.73 39.52
N PHE A 95 -20.29 -45.53 40.80
CA PHE A 95 -21.48 -44.82 41.25
C PHE A 95 -21.08 -43.49 41.86
N LYS A 96 -21.71 -42.41 41.39
CA LYS A 96 -21.70 -41.13 42.07
C LYS A 96 -22.78 -41.15 43.15
N VAL A 97 -22.43 -40.83 44.39
CA VAL A 97 -23.33 -40.83 45.56
C VAL A 97 -23.23 -39.45 46.21
N GLY A 98 -24.22 -38.59 45.97
CA GLY A 98 -24.15 -37.18 46.33
C GLY A 98 -22.95 -36.50 45.68
N ASP A 99 -22.04 -35.96 46.51
CA ASP A 99 -20.81 -35.30 46.07
C ASP A 99 -19.59 -36.24 45.99
N ASP A 100 -19.73 -37.51 46.38
CA ASP A 100 -18.65 -38.50 46.33
C ASP A 100 -18.85 -39.52 45.21
N SER A 101 -17.84 -40.37 45.00
CA SER A 101 -17.88 -41.48 44.03
C SER A 101 -17.30 -42.75 44.64
N THR A 102 -17.89 -43.89 44.31
CA THR A 102 -17.34 -45.21 44.66
C THR A 102 -16.07 -45.52 43.88
N SER A 103 -15.32 -46.52 44.34
CA SER A 103 -14.30 -47.20 43.52
C SER A 103 -14.90 -47.71 42.19
N SER A 104 -14.07 -47.78 41.14
CA SER A 104 -14.47 -48.37 39.87
C SER A 104 -14.73 -49.88 39.98
N VAL A 105 -15.77 -50.33 39.32
CA VAL A 105 -16.19 -51.72 39.14
C VAL A 105 -15.93 -52.14 37.70
N LYS A 106 -15.50 -53.38 37.51
CA LYS A 106 -15.31 -53.97 36.19
C LYS A 106 -16.54 -54.78 35.80
N LEU A 107 -17.14 -54.43 34.66
CA LEU A 107 -18.21 -55.20 34.02
C LEU A 107 -17.68 -55.78 32.70
N VAL A 108 -17.94 -57.07 32.47
CA VAL A 108 -17.59 -57.78 31.24
C VAL A 108 -18.88 -58.23 30.57
N VAL A 109 -19.09 -57.76 29.35
CA VAL A 109 -20.21 -58.16 28.51
C VAL A 109 -19.71 -59.27 27.59
N LEU A 110 -20.15 -60.50 27.86
CA LEU A 110 -19.79 -61.67 27.09
C LEU A 110 -20.60 -61.74 25.79
N GLN A 111 -19.97 -62.16 24.70
CA GLN A 111 -20.66 -62.43 23.45
C GLN A 111 -21.65 -63.60 23.66
N GLY A 112 -22.93 -63.39 23.34
CA GLY A 112 -23.96 -64.41 23.48
C GLY A 112 -23.80 -65.54 22.46
N ILE A 113 -23.99 -66.79 22.90
CA ILE A 113 -24.11 -67.97 22.02
C ILE A 113 -25.49 -67.90 21.37
N GLY A 114 -25.59 -67.19 20.25
CA GLY A 114 -26.86 -66.90 19.59
C GLY A 114 -26.90 -65.53 18.90
N SER A 115 -25.91 -64.66 19.14
CA SER A 115 -25.79 -63.35 18.49
C SER A 115 -25.07 -63.47 17.14
N ILE A 116 -25.59 -64.31 16.25
CA ILE A 116 -25.38 -64.11 14.82
C ILE A 116 -26.27 -62.90 14.53
N LYS A 117 -25.66 -61.72 14.30
CA LYS A 117 -26.35 -60.63 13.60
C LYS A 117 -27.05 -61.31 12.41
N GLU A 118 -28.36 -61.18 12.35
CA GLU A 118 -29.17 -61.71 11.26
C GLU A 118 -28.45 -61.46 9.93
N ALA A 119 -28.56 -62.44 9.05
CA ALA A 119 -28.10 -62.36 7.68
C ALA A 119 -28.79 -61.18 6.98
N GLY A 120 -28.20 -59.99 7.10
CA GLY A 120 -28.44 -58.80 6.30
C GLY A 120 -27.29 -58.66 5.33
N SER A 121 -27.47 -59.30 4.18
CA SER A 121 -26.88 -59.05 2.86
C SER A 121 -25.53 -58.33 2.77
N TYR A 122 -24.63 -58.86 1.93
CA TYR A 122 -23.51 -58.10 1.34
C TYR A 122 -23.93 -56.73 0.79
N ILE A 123 -25.22 -56.50 0.54
CA ILE A 123 -25.83 -55.22 0.20
C ILE A 123 -25.71 -54.18 1.33
N ASP A 124 -25.87 -54.52 2.61
CA ASP A 124 -25.80 -53.52 3.70
C ASP A 124 -24.36 -53.05 3.94
N ASP A 125 -23.38 -53.94 3.80
CA ASP A 125 -21.95 -53.56 3.82
C ASP A 125 -21.59 -52.74 2.57
N PHE A 126 -22.22 -53.02 1.42
CA PHE A 126 -22.05 -52.23 0.19
C PHE A 126 -22.77 -50.88 0.26
N GLU A 127 -23.94 -50.80 0.89
CA GLU A 127 -24.68 -49.58 1.19
C GLU A 127 -23.90 -48.74 2.21
N THR A 128 -23.32 -49.35 3.24
CA THR A 128 -22.41 -48.65 4.17
C THR A 128 -21.18 -48.11 3.45
N LEU A 129 -20.61 -48.88 2.51
CA LEU A 129 -19.48 -48.42 1.70
C LEU A 129 -19.88 -47.30 0.71
N ILE A 130 -21.10 -47.36 0.17
CA ILE A 130 -21.67 -46.33 -0.70
C ILE A 130 -21.99 -45.07 0.12
N ASP A 131 -22.55 -45.20 1.32
CA ASP A 131 -22.84 -44.09 2.23
C ASP A 131 -21.55 -43.43 2.72
N GLU A 132 -20.50 -44.21 3.00
CA GLU A 132 -19.17 -43.68 3.29
C GLU A 132 -18.56 -43.00 2.06
N ALA A 133 -18.68 -43.59 0.86
CA ALA A 133 -18.22 -42.99 -0.39
C ALA A 133 -18.99 -41.70 -0.73
N GLU A 134 -20.30 -41.67 -0.54
CA GLU A 134 -21.14 -40.48 -0.66
C GLU A 134 -20.79 -39.45 0.39
N SER A 135 -20.50 -39.85 1.63
CA SER A 135 -20.02 -38.96 2.68
C SER A 135 -18.65 -38.36 2.31
N TYR A 136 -17.74 -39.11 1.68
CA TYR A 136 -16.47 -38.59 1.20
C TYR A 136 -16.63 -37.69 -0.02
N VAL A 137 -17.54 -38.01 -0.93
CA VAL A 137 -17.88 -37.16 -2.09
C VAL A 137 -18.57 -35.89 -1.62
N LEU A 138 -19.45 -35.95 -0.63
CA LEU A 138 -20.07 -34.80 0.02
C LEU A 138 -19.04 -33.98 0.77
N ALA A 139 -18.10 -34.57 1.50
CA ALA A 139 -17.01 -33.82 2.14
C ALA A 139 -16.05 -33.18 1.12
N LEU A 140 -15.78 -33.84 -0.01
CA LEU A 140 -15.01 -33.27 -1.12
C LEU A 140 -15.78 -32.17 -1.85
N LYS A 141 -17.11 -32.33 -1.99
CA LYS A 141 -18.00 -31.32 -2.54
C LYS A 141 -18.13 -30.14 -1.59
N ASP A 142 -18.25 -30.37 -0.29
CA ASP A 142 -18.27 -29.35 0.75
C ASP A 142 -16.92 -28.64 0.79
N PHE A 143 -15.79 -29.34 0.61
CA PHE A 143 -14.48 -28.70 0.43
C PHE A 143 -14.36 -27.92 -0.88
N ALA A 144 -15.00 -28.37 -1.96
CA ALA A 144 -15.05 -27.65 -3.23
C ALA A 144 -16.01 -26.43 -3.18
N ASP A 145 -17.11 -26.53 -2.43
CA ASP A 145 -18.14 -25.50 -2.28
C ASP A 145 -17.72 -24.46 -1.21
N THR A 146 -17.27 -24.91 -0.02
CA THR A 146 -16.80 -24.05 1.08
C THR A 146 -15.36 -23.62 0.94
N GLY A 147 -14.49 -24.39 0.29
CA GLY A 147 -13.11 -23.99 0.00
C GLY A 147 -13.07 -22.87 -1.03
N ASN A 148 -13.90 -22.93 -2.09
CA ASN A 148 -14.08 -21.80 -2.99
C ASN A 148 -14.74 -20.62 -2.27
N ALA A 149 -15.81 -20.83 -1.49
CA ALA A 149 -16.44 -19.73 -0.75
C ALA A 149 -15.47 -19.04 0.23
N THR A 150 -14.62 -19.80 0.92
CA THR A 150 -13.61 -19.25 1.83
C THR A 150 -12.51 -18.48 1.08
N ILE A 151 -12.09 -18.98 -0.08
CA ILE A 151 -11.13 -18.29 -0.95
C ILE A 151 -11.76 -17.03 -1.53
N ASP A 152 -12.99 -17.10 -2.01
CA ASP A 152 -13.75 -15.97 -2.56
C ASP A 152 -14.04 -14.91 -1.49
N ASP A 153 -14.35 -15.31 -0.25
CA ASP A 153 -14.50 -14.42 0.89
C ASP A 153 -13.18 -13.74 1.24
N LYS A 154 -12.06 -14.48 1.21
CA LYS A 154 -10.72 -13.92 1.44
C LYS A 154 -10.28 -12.98 0.32
N VAL A 155 -10.60 -13.30 -0.92
CA VAL A 155 -10.35 -12.44 -2.09
C VAL A 155 -11.22 -11.19 -2.00
N THR A 156 -12.48 -11.31 -1.57
CA THR A 156 -13.39 -10.19 -1.34
C THR A 156 -12.92 -9.30 -0.20
N GLU A 157 -12.49 -9.88 0.92
CA GLU A 157 -11.89 -9.18 2.07
C GLU A 157 -10.63 -8.42 1.65
N LEU A 158 -9.74 -9.06 0.88
CA LEU A 158 -8.50 -8.46 0.39
C LEU A 158 -8.79 -7.34 -0.61
N THR A 159 -9.74 -7.55 -1.51
CA THR A 159 -10.19 -6.56 -2.49
C THR A 159 -10.78 -5.34 -1.78
N GLY A 160 -11.61 -5.55 -0.75
CA GLY A 160 -12.16 -4.47 0.08
C GLY A 160 -11.10 -3.69 0.85
N LYS A 161 -10.07 -4.38 1.38
CA LYS A 161 -8.92 -3.73 2.03
C LYS A 161 -8.08 -2.92 1.04
N MET A 162 -7.84 -3.45 -0.16
CA MET A 162 -7.15 -2.72 -1.23
C MET A 162 -7.94 -1.50 -1.69
N GLN A 163 -9.26 -1.61 -1.84
CA GLN A 163 -10.11 -0.48 -2.19
C GLN A 163 -10.07 0.60 -1.11
N SER A 164 -10.19 0.21 0.16
CA SER A 164 -10.10 1.14 1.30
C SER A 164 -8.74 1.85 1.36
N PHE A 165 -7.65 1.14 1.07
CA PHE A 165 -6.32 1.72 0.98
C PHE A 165 -6.20 2.73 -0.16
N VAL A 166 -6.74 2.42 -1.33
CA VAL A 166 -6.76 3.32 -2.49
C VAL A 166 -7.59 4.57 -2.20
N ASP A 167 -8.78 4.41 -1.61
CA ASP A 167 -9.67 5.51 -1.24
C ASP A 167 -9.00 6.41 -0.20
N LYS A 168 -8.36 5.82 0.82
CA LYS A 168 -7.63 6.58 1.83
C LYS A 168 -6.44 7.33 1.25
N SER A 169 -5.68 6.69 0.36
CA SER A 169 -4.55 7.33 -0.33
C SER A 169 -5.01 8.50 -1.20
N LYS A 170 -6.20 8.38 -1.80
CA LYS A 170 -6.81 9.45 -2.60
C LYS A 170 -7.28 10.62 -1.73
N GLU A 171 -7.90 10.34 -0.59
CA GLU A 171 -8.26 11.33 0.41
C GLU A 171 -7.03 12.10 0.91
N ASP A 172 -5.94 11.38 1.23
CA ASP A 172 -4.70 11.99 1.71
C ASP A 172 -4.02 12.84 0.61
N LEU A 173 -4.07 12.40 -0.65
CA LEU A 173 -3.60 13.18 -1.79
C LEU A 173 -4.40 14.48 -1.98
N ASP A 174 -5.73 14.41 -1.87
CA ASP A 174 -6.60 15.57 -2.04
C ASP A 174 -6.45 16.55 -0.85
N ALA A 175 -6.26 16.04 0.36
CA ALA A 175 -5.90 16.84 1.53
C ALA A 175 -4.55 17.53 1.37
N ALA A 176 -3.53 16.84 0.86
CA ALA A 176 -2.22 17.42 0.59
C ALA A 176 -2.28 18.52 -0.48
N LYS A 177 -3.07 18.32 -1.55
CA LYS A 177 -3.32 19.36 -2.56
C LYS A 177 -4.01 20.57 -1.97
N ALA A 178 -5.04 20.39 -1.14
CA ALA A 178 -5.74 21.48 -0.49
C ALA A 178 -4.81 22.27 0.46
N ALA A 179 -3.97 21.58 1.22
CA ALA A 179 -2.96 22.20 2.07
C ALA A 179 -1.93 23.01 1.25
N TRP A 180 -1.46 22.46 0.13
CA TRP A 180 -0.55 23.16 -0.78
C TRP A 180 -1.18 24.42 -1.39
N SER A 181 -2.42 24.34 -1.86
CA SER A 181 -3.14 25.52 -2.37
C SER A 181 -3.32 26.58 -1.29
N THR A 182 -3.65 26.17 -0.05
CA THR A 182 -3.76 27.07 1.09
C THR A 182 -2.42 27.75 1.40
N PHE A 183 -1.32 26.99 1.38
CA PHE A 183 0.02 27.52 1.57
C PHE A 183 0.40 28.53 0.48
N GLN A 184 0.12 28.23 -0.78
CA GLN A 184 0.36 29.16 -1.90
C GLN A 184 -0.44 30.46 -1.73
N SER A 185 -1.74 30.38 -1.47
CA SER A 185 -2.58 31.56 -1.29
C SER A 185 -2.15 32.39 -0.08
N SER A 186 -1.78 31.74 1.03
CA SER A 186 -1.29 32.41 2.23
C SER A 186 0.04 33.11 1.98
N SER A 187 0.96 32.44 1.28
CA SER A 187 2.27 33.01 0.91
C SER A 187 2.12 34.19 -0.04
N GLN A 188 1.22 34.09 -1.02
CA GLN A 188 0.93 35.19 -1.95
C GLN A 188 0.28 36.38 -1.24
N THR A 189 -0.63 36.13 -0.31
CA THR A 189 -1.27 37.17 0.50
C THR A 189 -0.24 37.86 1.40
N ALA A 190 0.65 37.11 2.05
CA ALA A 190 1.72 37.65 2.88
C ALA A 190 2.70 38.51 2.07
N ALA A 191 3.13 38.02 0.89
CA ALA A 191 4.00 38.78 -0.01
C ALA A 191 3.34 40.08 -0.51
N THR A 192 2.04 40.01 -0.84
CA THR A 192 1.26 41.18 -1.25
C THR A 192 1.14 42.19 -0.11
N SER A 193 0.84 41.71 1.11
CA SER A 193 0.73 42.57 2.29
C SER A 193 2.05 43.24 2.66
N GLN A 194 3.18 42.53 2.52
CA GLN A 194 4.52 43.09 2.75
C GLN A 194 4.86 44.16 1.70
N ARG A 195 4.58 43.89 0.42
CA ARG A 195 4.80 44.87 -0.65
C ARG A 195 3.93 46.09 -0.46
N ASP A 196 2.63 45.91 -0.21
CA ASP A 196 1.70 47.00 -0.03
C ASP A 196 2.02 47.82 1.24
N GLY A 197 2.51 47.16 2.30
CA GLY A 197 3.03 47.81 3.51
C GLY A 197 4.29 48.64 3.22
N PHE A 198 5.27 48.08 2.51
CA PHE A 198 6.46 48.79 2.07
C PHE A 198 6.10 49.99 1.18
N ASP A 199 5.22 49.81 0.20
CA ASP A 199 4.79 50.87 -0.71
C ASP A 199 4.07 51.98 0.06
N ALA A 200 3.23 51.65 1.04
CA ALA A 200 2.56 52.63 1.88
C ALA A 200 3.56 53.45 2.72
N GLU A 201 4.53 52.78 3.33
CA GLU A 201 5.55 53.40 4.17
C GLU A 201 6.52 54.26 3.35
N PHE A 202 6.95 53.77 2.19
CA PHE A 202 7.77 54.51 1.24
C PHE A 202 7.03 55.75 0.70
N ASN A 203 5.77 55.61 0.28
CA ASN A 203 4.99 56.75 -0.21
C ASN A 203 4.73 57.78 0.88
N LYS A 204 4.54 57.33 2.13
CA LYS A 204 4.42 58.22 3.29
C LYS A 204 5.72 59.00 3.50
N LEU A 205 6.88 58.32 3.51
CA LEU A 205 8.19 58.96 3.64
C LEU A 205 8.41 60.03 2.56
N ILE A 206 8.15 59.69 1.30
CA ILE A 206 8.27 60.63 0.18
C ILE A 206 7.30 61.82 0.33
N SER A 207 6.08 61.59 0.82
CA SER A 207 5.11 62.65 1.08
C SER A 207 5.56 63.57 2.21
N ASP A 208 6.06 63.01 3.30
CA ASP A 208 6.54 63.74 4.47
C ASP A 208 7.79 64.57 4.12
N ASP A 209 8.73 63.99 3.35
CA ASP A 209 9.90 64.70 2.82
C ASP A 209 9.49 65.82 1.86
N LYS A 210 8.49 65.58 1.00
CA LYS A 210 7.95 66.60 0.09
C LYS A 210 7.26 67.74 0.85
N ALA A 211 6.55 67.43 1.93
CA ALA A 211 5.95 68.44 2.81
C ALA A 211 7.04 69.25 3.50
N THR A 212 8.04 68.58 4.07
CA THR A 212 9.20 69.22 4.71
C THR A 212 9.95 70.14 3.74
N PHE A 213 10.22 69.68 2.51
CA PHE A 213 10.88 70.49 1.50
C PHE A 213 10.04 71.70 1.07
N LYS A 214 8.71 71.52 0.99
CA LYS A 214 7.79 72.62 0.72
C LYS A 214 7.82 73.66 1.84
N ASP A 215 7.81 73.23 3.10
CA ASP A 215 7.86 74.12 4.26
C ASP A 215 9.19 74.89 4.30
N ILE A 216 10.32 74.21 4.09
CA ILE A 216 11.65 74.85 3.96
C ILE A 216 11.63 75.88 2.82
N THR A 217 11.04 75.54 1.67
CA THR A 217 10.93 76.45 0.53
C THR A 217 10.08 77.67 0.86
N THR A 218 8.97 77.48 1.59
CA THR A 218 8.10 78.57 2.04
C THR A 218 8.80 79.46 3.06
N GLU A 219 9.51 78.89 4.04
CA GLU A 219 10.31 79.64 5.01
C GLU A 219 11.42 80.43 4.32
N PHE A 220 12.15 79.81 3.40
CA PHE A 220 13.19 80.48 2.62
C PHE A 220 12.62 81.67 1.82
N ASN A 221 11.52 81.47 1.10
CA ASN A 221 10.88 82.54 0.35
C ASN A 221 10.36 83.66 1.26
N THR A 222 9.80 83.31 2.41
CA THR A 222 9.34 84.28 3.41
C THR A 222 10.51 85.09 3.97
N ALA A 223 11.64 84.46 4.25
CA ALA A 223 12.86 85.13 4.69
C ALA A 223 13.41 86.07 3.60
N VAL A 224 13.41 85.62 2.33
CA VAL A 224 13.80 86.44 1.18
C VAL A 224 12.89 87.66 1.02
N ASP A 225 11.57 87.49 1.11
CA ASP A 225 10.62 88.59 0.97
C ASP A 225 10.66 89.56 2.17
N THR A 226 10.92 89.04 3.37
CA THR A 226 11.20 89.87 4.55
C THR A 226 12.48 90.68 4.33
N ALA A 227 13.55 90.07 3.84
CA ALA A 227 14.80 90.76 3.53
C ALA A 227 14.61 91.83 2.43
N LYS A 228 13.84 91.54 1.37
CA LYS A 228 13.48 92.53 0.35
C LYS A 228 12.71 93.69 0.95
N SER A 229 11.68 93.41 1.76
CA SER A 229 10.86 94.43 2.43
C SER A 229 11.71 95.30 3.34
N GLN A 230 12.62 94.70 4.10
CA GLN A 230 13.57 95.43 4.92
C GLN A 230 14.52 96.29 4.08
N ASN A 231 15.00 95.78 2.94
CA ASN A 231 15.84 96.56 2.03
C ASN A 231 15.08 97.75 1.42
N THR A 232 13.81 97.55 1.02
CA THR A 232 12.94 98.64 0.58
C THR A 232 12.71 99.66 1.69
N ALA A 233 12.43 99.23 2.93
CA ALA A 233 12.26 100.12 4.07
C ALA A 233 13.55 100.91 4.38
N ASN A 234 14.71 100.24 4.32
CA ASN A 234 16.01 100.89 4.47
C ASN A 234 16.25 101.92 3.36
N GLN A 235 15.90 101.59 2.12
CA GLN A 235 16.01 102.50 0.99
C GLN A 235 15.08 103.72 1.15
N THR A 236 13.81 103.53 1.52
CA THR A 236 12.87 104.63 1.80
C THR A 236 13.37 105.49 2.96
N THR A 237 13.95 104.88 4.00
CA THR A 237 14.54 105.60 5.13
C THR A 237 15.74 106.44 4.68
N PHE A 238 16.61 105.87 3.84
CA PHE A 238 17.74 106.57 3.24
C PHE A 238 17.30 107.74 2.36
N GLU A 239 16.34 107.52 1.45
CA GLU A 239 15.78 108.55 0.58
C GLU A 239 15.09 109.67 1.37
N SER A 240 14.40 109.31 2.46
CA SER A 240 13.78 110.28 3.38
C SER A 240 14.84 111.08 4.13
N ALA A 241 15.90 110.42 4.62
CA ALA A 241 17.02 111.08 5.28
C ALA A 241 17.76 112.02 4.32
N GLU A 242 17.95 111.61 3.05
CA GLU A 242 18.61 112.40 2.03
C GLU A 242 17.74 113.59 1.59
N SER A 243 16.43 113.37 1.43
CA SER A 243 15.46 114.46 1.19
C SER A 243 15.42 115.45 2.34
N LYS A 244 15.46 114.96 3.58
CA LYS A 244 15.56 115.80 4.77
C LYS A 244 16.88 116.57 4.79
N ARG A 245 18.00 115.93 4.47
CA ARG A 245 19.32 116.57 4.37
C ARG A 245 19.32 117.68 3.31
N ALA A 246 18.73 117.42 2.15
CA ALA A 246 18.56 118.41 1.08
C ALA A 246 17.66 119.58 1.51
N SER A 247 16.55 119.28 2.19
CA SER A 247 15.65 120.30 2.75
C SER A 247 16.35 121.13 3.83
N ASP A 248 17.02 120.50 4.79
CA ASP A 248 17.75 121.18 5.87
C ASP A 248 18.89 122.03 5.30
N PHE A 249 19.59 121.55 4.26
CA PHE A 249 20.60 122.33 3.54
C PHE A 249 19.98 123.53 2.82
N LYS A 250 18.82 123.35 2.16
CA LYS A 250 18.07 124.44 1.53
C LYS A 250 17.62 125.47 2.57
N THR A 251 17.04 125.03 3.68
CA THR A 251 16.61 125.91 4.78
C THR A 251 17.79 126.63 5.43
N GLN A 252 18.95 125.97 5.61
CA GLN A 252 20.16 126.63 6.10
C GLN A 252 20.72 127.64 5.09
N SER A 253 20.69 127.33 3.79
CA SER A 253 21.06 128.23 2.70
C SER A 253 20.15 129.45 2.65
N GLU A 254 18.84 129.26 2.73
CA GLU A 254 17.83 130.33 2.78
C GLU A 254 17.96 131.15 4.07
N GLY A 255 18.21 130.50 5.21
CA GLY A 255 18.48 131.17 6.48
C GLY A 255 19.78 131.99 6.45
N PHE A 256 20.83 131.46 5.82
CA PHE A 256 22.08 132.18 5.59
C PHE A 256 21.87 133.38 4.64
N SER A 257 21.11 133.19 3.56
CA SER A 257 20.73 134.27 2.63
C SER A 257 19.90 135.34 3.32
N THR A 258 18.93 134.96 4.14
CA THR A 258 18.06 135.89 4.89
C THR A 258 18.84 136.62 5.98
N SER A 259 19.73 135.93 6.69
CA SER A 259 20.65 136.52 7.66
C SER A 259 21.63 137.45 6.98
N ALA A 260 22.23 137.07 5.85
CA ALA A 260 23.11 137.91 5.06
C ALA A 260 22.36 139.14 4.50
N THR A 261 21.12 138.98 4.07
CA THR A 261 20.26 140.07 3.60
C THR A 261 19.86 140.99 4.75
N SER A 262 19.57 140.46 5.94
CA SER A 262 19.27 141.25 7.14
C SER A 262 20.49 141.95 7.71
N GLN A 263 21.67 141.32 7.65
CA GLN A 263 22.94 141.95 7.99
C GLN A 263 23.29 143.04 6.97
N ARG A 264 23.04 142.81 5.68
CA ARG A 264 23.24 143.80 4.62
C ARG A 264 22.22 144.94 4.72
N SER A 265 20.96 144.68 5.06
CA SER A 265 19.95 145.73 5.28
C SER A 265 20.19 146.49 6.57
N GLY A 266 20.63 145.81 7.64
CA GLY A 266 21.06 146.43 8.88
C GLY A 266 22.30 147.31 8.66
N PHE A 267 23.27 146.84 7.89
CA PHE A 267 24.41 147.63 7.44
C PHE A 267 23.96 148.82 6.60
N ASP A 268 23.08 148.62 5.62
CA ASP A 268 22.57 149.69 4.73
C ASP A 268 21.73 150.72 5.50
N THR A 269 20.94 150.29 6.48
CA THR A 269 20.18 151.18 7.37
C THR A 269 21.11 151.98 8.27
N THR A 270 22.12 151.33 8.83
CA THR A 270 23.13 151.98 9.68
C THR A 270 24.01 152.93 8.85
N PHE A 271 24.35 152.55 7.61
CA PHE A 271 25.13 153.34 6.68
C PHE A 271 24.33 154.54 6.17
N LYS A 272 23.05 154.38 5.83
CA LYS A 272 22.14 155.49 5.49
C LYS A 272 21.93 156.42 6.68
N LYS A 273 21.77 155.89 7.89
CA LYS A 273 21.73 156.69 9.12
C LYS A 273 23.05 157.45 9.33
N PHE A 274 24.20 156.81 9.11
CA PHE A 274 25.50 157.47 9.17
C PHE A 274 25.64 158.59 8.12
N ILE A 275 25.18 158.39 6.88
CA ILE A 275 25.15 159.43 5.86
C ILE A 275 24.20 160.58 6.26
N SER A 276 23.03 160.27 6.82
CA SER A 276 22.06 161.27 7.31
C SER A 276 22.58 162.07 8.51
N ASP A 277 23.21 161.40 9.49
CA ASP A 277 23.80 162.03 10.67
C ASP A 277 25.01 162.90 10.27
N ASN A 278 25.81 162.47 9.28
CA ASN A 278 26.88 163.29 8.71
C ASN A 278 26.34 164.45 7.88
N GLN A 279 25.25 164.28 7.13
CA GLN A 279 24.60 165.38 6.40
C GLN A 279 24.05 166.43 7.39
N THR A 280 23.44 165.98 8.48
CA THR A 280 22.97 166.85 9.58
C THR A 280 24.13 167.57 10.26
N SER A 281 25.28 166.88 10.44
CA SER A 281 26.50 167.48 10.98
C SER A 281 27.17 168.46 10.01
N VAL A 282 27.12 168.20 8.70
CA VAL A 282 27.61 169.10 7.64
C VAL A 282 26.72 170.34 7.53
N ASP A 283 25.41 170.21 7.69
CA ASP A 283 24.47 171.33 7.68
C ASP A 283 24.60 172.20 8.95
N ALA A 284 24.92 171.59 10.11
CA ALA A 284 25.31 172.32 11.33
C ALA A 284 26.67 173.04 11.18
N LEU A 285 27.67 172.38 10.58
CA LEU A 285 28.99 172.99 10.30
C LEU A 285 28.92 174.14 9.28
N LYS A 286 27.93 174.13 8.38
CA LYS A 286 27.68 175.22 7.41
C LYS A 286 27.00 176.44 8.05
N SER A 287 26.28 176.24 9.16
CA SER A 287 25.71 177.30 9.99
C SER A 287 26.76 177.94 10.91
N ASP A 288 27.68 177.15 11.45
CA ASP A 288 28.70 177.61 12.40
C ASP A 288 29.95 178.25 11.75
N LEU A 289 30.17 178.06 10.43
CA LEU A 289 31.31 178.62 9.69
C LEU A 289 31.22 180.15 9.43
N THR A 290 30.14 180.81 9.82
CA THR A 290 29.96 182.28 9.68
C THR A 290 30.39 183.06 10.93
N SER A 291 30.99 182.42 11.94
CA SER A 291 31.42 183.08 13.18
C SER A 291 32.65 182.43 13.81
N ALA A 292 33.80 183.13 13.77
CA ALA A 292 35.06 182.88 14.50
C ALA A 292 35.84 181.58 14.10
N THR A 293 37.02 181.62 13.50
CA THR A 293 38.31 182.27 13.85
C THR A 293 38.95 181.72 15.14
N SER A 294 39.85 180.75 14.92
CA SER A 294 41.11 180.51 15.64
C SER A 294 41.09 179.81 17.01
N ALA A 295 41.17 178.47 17.02
CA ALA A 295 42.15 177.65 17.76
C ALA A 295 41.74 176.14 17.74
N GLY A 296 41.98 175.45 16.63
CA GLY A 296 41.60 174.04 16.45
C GLY A 296 42.76 173.16 16.01
N THR A 297 43.63 172.74 16.94
CA THR A 297 44.71 171.77 16.67
C THR A 297 44.82 170.63 17.68
N LYS A 298 43.88 170.47 18.63
CA LYS A 298 43.87 169.32 19.57
C LYS A 298 42.61 168.43 19.48
N GLN A 299 41.46 168.99 19.16
CA GLN A 299 40.17 168.26 19.12
C GLN A 299 39.99 167.37 17.88
N ASN A 300 40.73 167.63 16.79
CA ASN A 300 40.72 166.79 15.58
C ASN A 300 41.51 165.48 15.76
N ALA A 301 42.53 165.47 16.64
CA ALA A 301 43.28 164.25 16.95
C ALA A 301 42.47 163.28 17.82
N ASP A 302 41.70 163.78 18.78
CA ASP A 302 40.90 162.96 19.69
C ASP A 302 39.70 162.31 18.97
N ASN A 303 39.04 163.03 18.06
CA ASN A 303 37.96 162.48 17.24
C ASN A 303 38.46 161.46 16.20
N GLN A 304 39.62 161.70 15.59
CA GLN A 304 40.27 160.72 14.71
C GLN A 304 40.71 159.47 15.48
N THR A 305 41.19 159.63 16.72
CA THR A 305 41.58 158.52 17.61
C THR A 305 40.37 157.70 18.06
N ALA A 306 39.26 158.34 18.43
CA ALA A 306 38.02 157.67 18.79
C ALA A 306 37.39 156.92 17.59
N PHE A 307 37.39 157.52 16.40
CA PHE A 307 36.90 156.88 15.18
C PHE A 307 37.77 155.68 14.77
N ASN A 308 39.10 155.82 14.80
CA ASN A 308 40.03 154.73 14.51
C ASN A 308 39.94 153.60 15.55
N SER A 309 39.68 153.94 16.82
CA SER A 309 39.45 152.96 17.89
C SER A 309 38.13 152.20 17.71
N ALA A 310 37.05 152.88 17.32
CA ALA A 310 35.76 152.24 17.05
C ALA A 310 35.78 151.37 15.78
N GLN A 311 36.47 151.81 14.72
CA GLN A 311 36.79 151.00 13.53
C GLN A 311 37.57 149.74 13.92
N SER A 312 38.64 149.88 14.72
CA SER A 312 39.47 148.75 15.16
C SER A 312 38.71 147.77 16.05
N LYS A 313 37.84 148.26 16.95
CA LYS A 313 36.98 147.42 17.79
C LYS A 313 35.96 146.65 16.96
N ARG A 314 35.28 147.31 16.01
CA ARG A 314 34.34 146.62 15.10
C ARG A 314 35.03 145.59 14.21
N ALA A 315 36.21 145.91 13.69
CA ALA A 315 37.02 144.96 12.94
C ALA A 315 37.37 143.74 13.82
N THR A 316 37.77 143.97 15.07
CA THR A 316 38.06 142.92 16.05
C THR A 316 36.83 142.06 16.36
N ASP A 317 35.67 142.68 16.63
CA ASP A 317 34.43 141.98 16.95
C ASP A 317 33.90 141.17 15.75
N PHE A 318 34.02 141.70 14.53
CA PHE A 318 33.69 140.99 13.30
C PHE A 318 34.61 139.80 13.08
N THR A 319 35.93 139.96 13.25
CA THR A 319 36.90 138.86 13.18
C THR A 319 36.62 137.80 14.26
N ASN A 320 36.28 138.21 15.48
CA ASN A 320 35.93 137.29 16.56
C ASN A 320 34.64 136.54 16.29
N SER A 321 33.61 137.19 15.74
CA SER A 321 32.34 136.55 15.36
C SER A 321 32.52 135.58 14.19
N GLN A 322 33.31 135.94 13.17
CA GLN A 322 33.71 135.03 12.09
C GLN A 322 34.49 133.82 12.63
N LYS A 323 35.41 134.03 13.58
CA LYS A 323 36.17 132.96 14.23
C LYS A 323 35.27 132.07 15.10
N ALA A 324 34.30 132.63 15.81
CA ALA A 324 33.33 131.88 16.61
C ALA A 324 32.40 131.04 15.73
N ASN A 325 31.88 131.61 14.64
CA ASN A 325 31.06 130.87 13.67
C ASN A 325 31.86 129.77 12.96
N SER A 326 33.10 130.05 12.56
CA SER A 326 34.01 129.04 12.00
C SER A 326 34.26 127.91 13.01
N THR A 327 34.49 128.23 14.28
CA THR A 327 34.72 127.23 15.34
C THR A 327 33.48 126.38 15.60
N ALA A 328 32.28 126.99 15.63
CA ALA A 328 31.02 126.28 15.81
C ALA A 328 30.69 125.38 14.62
N PHE A 329 30.95 125.84 13.39
CA PHE A 329 30.78 125.03 12.18
C PHE A 329 31.71 123.82 12.17
N THR A 330 33.00 124.03 12.47
CA THR A 330 33.98 122.93 12.60
C THR A 330 33.55 121.94 13.68
N SER A 331 33.14 122.42 14.86
CA SER A 331 32.67 121.55 15.94
C SER A 331 31.44 120.71 15.56
N ALA A 332 30.49 121.29 14.83
CA ALA A 332 29.32 120.59 14.34
C ALA A 332 29.66 119.56 13.24
N GLN A 333 30.65 119.87 12.38
CA GLN A 333 31.16 118.95 11.38
C GLN A 333 31.86 117.76 12.05
N ASP A 334 32.72 118.02 13.03
CA ASP A 334 33.43 116.99 13.80
C ASP A 334 32.45 116.08 14.54
N LYS A 335 31.41 116.64 15.18
CA LYS A 335 30.37 115.85 15.84
C LYS A 335 29.61 114.96 14.85
N ARG A 336 29.21 115.48 13.68
CA ARG A 336 28.54 114.66 12.65
C ARG A 336 29.43 113.53 12.14
N THR A 337 30.72 113.81 11.92
CA THR A 337 31.70 112.79 11.54
C THR A 337 31.85 111.73 12.63
N SER A 338 31.92 112.15 13.90
CA SER A 338 31.97 111.25 15.05
C SER A 338 30.73 110.37 15.15
N ASP A 339 29.53 110.96 15.06
CA ASP A 339 28.26 110.23 15.13
C ASP A 339 28.13 109.22 13.97
N PHE A 340 28.49 109.61 12.75
CA PHE A 340 28.51 108.71 11.60
C PHE A 340 29.48 107.55 11.78
N ASN A 341 30.71 107.82 12.24
CA ASN A 341 31.70 106.78 12.50
C ASN A 341 31.23 105.82 13.61
N SER A 342 30.55 106.33 14.64
CA SER A 342 29.98 105.51 15.71
C SER A 342 28.84 104.62 15.20
N GLN A 343 27.91 105.16 14.42
CA GLN A 343 26.83 104.39 13.80
C GLN A 343 27.35 103.32 12.84
N LYS A 344 28.33 103.67 12.00
CA LYS A 344 29.01 102.73 11.11
C LYS A 344 29.67 101.59 11.91
N SER A 345 30.40 101.93 12.96
CA SER A 345 31.06 100.94 13.83
C SER A 345 30.05 100.02 14.53
N GLY A 346 28.92 100.56 14.99
CA GLY A 346 27.82 99.77 15.57
C GLY A 346 27.22 98.79 14.56
N PHE A 347 26.93 99.27 13.34
CA PHE A 347 26.44 98.42 12.25
C PHE A 347 27.44 97.31 11.90
N GLU A 348 28.72 97.63 11.73
CA GLU A 348 29.77 96.65 11.43
C GLU A 348 29.89 95.59 12.53
N THR A 349 29.73 96.00 13.80
CA THR A 349 29.75 95.09 14.95
C THR A 349 28.57 94.13 14.93
N ASP A 350 27.35 94.63 14.74
CA ASP A 350 26.15 93.79 14.77
C ASP A 350 26.05 92.88 13.54
N PHE A 351 26.45 93.37 12.36
CA PHE A 351 26.59 92.54 11.17
C PHE A 351 27.63 91.42 11.39
N GLY A 352 28.76 91.73 12.02
CA GLY A 352 29.75 90.74 12.42
C GLY A 352 29.18 89.64 13.32
N LYS A 353 28.42 90.01 14.36
CA LYS A 353 27.74 89.05 15.24
C LYS A 353 26.74 88.17 14.49
N GLN A 354 25.90 88.77 13.65
CA GLN A 354 24.91 88.03 12.86
C GLN A 354 25.57 87.04 11.90
N LYS A 355 26.66 87.44 11.25
CA LYS A 355 27.46 86.57 10.39
C LYS A 355 28.01 85.38 11.19
N THR A 356 28.61 85.63 12.35
CA THR A 356 29.16 84.56 13.20
C THR A 356 28.05 83.63 13.74
N ASP A 357 26.90 84.16 14.16
CA ASP A 357 25.76 83.33 14.59
C ASP A 357 25.27 82.41 13.47
N PHE A 358 25.09 82.96 12.26
CA PHE A 358 24.72 82.18 11.09
C PHE A 358 25.75 81.09 10.78
N GLU A 359 27.05 81.43 10.75
CA GLU A 359 28.13 80.46 10.52
C GLU A 359 28.12 79.34 11.57
N ASN A 360 27.89 79.66 12.83
CA ASN A 360 27.84 78.68 13.92
C ASN A 360 26.63 77.76 13.79
N ARG A 361 25.45 78.31 13.52
CA ARG A 361 24.21 77.53 13.31
C ARG A 361 24.33 76.62 12.10
N PHE A 362 24.92 77.12 11.01
CA PHE A 362 25.17 76.33 9.80
C PHE A 362 26.16 75.19 10.05
N LYS A 363 27.26 75.43 10.78
CA LYS A 363 28.21 74.39 11.20
C LYS A 363 27.57 73.34 12.11
N ALA A 364 26.72 73.77 13.04
CA ALA A 364 26.01 72.85 13.93
C ALA A 364 25.08 71.94 13.12
N LEU A 365 24.30 72.50 12.19
CA LEU A 365 23.44 71.72 11.29
C LEU A 365 24.24 70.71 10.46
N LEU A 366 25.38 71.13 9.87
CA LEU A 366 26.26 70.22 9.14
C LEU A 366 26.81 69.09 10.01
N THR A 367 27.10 69.38 11.27
CA THR A 367 27.58 68.36 12.22
C THR A 367 26.50 67.35 12.54
N THR A 368 25.26 67.79 12.75
CA THR A 368 24.10 66.89 12.94
C THR A 368 23.87 66.02 11.72
N LEU A 369 23.83 66.61 10.52
CA LEU A 369 23.65 65.86 9.27
C LEU A 369 24.77 64.83 9.03
N GLN A 370 26.01 65.16 9.41
CA GLN A 370 27.13 64.23 9.34
C GLN A 370 26.94 63.06 10.32
N GLY A 371 26.50 63.34 11.55
CA GLY A 371 26.18 62.30 12.54
C GLY A 371 25.07 61.38 12.07
N ASP A 372 23.95 61.94 11.59
CA ASP A 372 22.81 61.17 11.07
C ASP A 372 23.24 60.28 9.89
N PHE A 373 24.11 60.79 9.01
CA PHE A 373 24.66 60.02 7.89
C PHE A 373 25.56 58.87 8.36
N ASP A 374 26.42 59.10 9.35
CA ASP A 374 27.30 58.08 9.91
C ASP A 374 26.50 57.00 10.65
N ASP A 375 25.48 57.38 11.42
CA ASP A 375 24.56 56.44 12.08
C ASP A 375 23.79 55.57 11.06
N PHE A 376 23.28 56.18 9.99
CA PHE A 376 22.61 55.45 8.91
C PHE A 376 23.56 54.48 8.21
N LYS A 377 24.80 54.90 7.96
CA LYS A 377 25.84 54.06 7.37
C LYS A 377 26.18 52.87 8.27
N ASP A 378 26.28 53.09 9.58
CA ASP A 378 26.53 52.02 10.55
C ASP A 378 25.36 51.03 10.63
N LEU A 379 24.12 51.52 10.59
CA LEU A 379 22.93 50.68 10.50
C LEU A 379 22.98 49.77 9.27
N ILE A 380 23.25 50.33 8.08
CA ILE A 380 23.39 49.54 6.84
C ILE A 380 24.51 48.50 6.97
N ASN A 381 25.67 48.88 7.50
CA ASN A 381 26.80 47.97 7.64
C ASN A 381 26.48 46.80 8.58
N ASN A 382 25.78 47.07 9.68
CA ASN A 382 25.34 46.06 10.63
C ASN A 382 24.33 45.09 9.99
N ASP A 383 23.34 45.61 9.26
CA ASP A 383 22.33 44.80 8.58
C ASP A 383 22.95 43.93 7.48
N VAL A 384 23.84 44.49 6.66
CA VAL A 384 24.57 43.74 5.62
C VAL A 384 25.43 42.64 6.26
N THR A 385 26.11 42.94 7.37
CA THR A 385 26.90 41.94 8.11
C THR A 385 26.03 40.81 8.65
N SER A 386 24.88 41.15 9.23
CA SER A 386 23.89 40.19 9.72
C SER A 386 23.35 39.29 8.60
N LEU A 387 22.99 39.88 7.46
CA LEU A 387 22.56 39.16 6.26
C LEU A 387 23.65 38.22 5.73
N ASN A 388 24.89 38.67 5.65
CA ASN A 388 26.01 37.83 5.21
C ASN A 388 26.22 36.62 6.14
N ASN A 389 26.09 36.80 7.46
CA ASN A 389 26.18 35.69 8.42
C ASN A 389 25.03 34.69 8.27
N LYS A 390 23.80 35.18 8.06
CA LYS A 390 22.64 34.33 7.77
C LYS A 390 22.83 33.56 6.46
N LEU A 391 23.31 34.23 5.41
CA LEU A 391 23.60 33.62 4.10
C LEU A 391 24.67 32.53 4.21
N LYS A 392 25.73 32.78 5.00
CA LYS A 392 26.77 31.78 5.29
C LYS A 392 26.21 30.54 5.98
N THR A 393 25.30 30.73 6.94
CA THR A 393 24.60 29.63 7.63
C THR A 393 23.74 28.82 6.67
N VAL A 394 23.01 29.50 5.77
CA VAL A 394 22.25 28.84 4.71
C VAL A 394 23.17 28.01 3.80
N GLY A 395 24.34 28.55 3.41
CA GLY A 395 25.36 27.80 2.66
C GLY A 395 25.77 26.50 3.35
N THR A 396 26.15 26.56 4.64
CA THR A 396 26.51 25.36 5.42
C THR A 396 25.37 24.33 5.52
N ASN A 397 24.12 24.80 5.63
CA ASN A 397 22.96 23.90 5.64
C ASN A 397 22.77 23.21 4.28
N VAL A 398 22.98 23.94 3.17
CA VAL A 398 22.90 23.37 1.81
C VAL A 398 23.99 22.31 1.63
N ASP A 399 25.24 22.57 2.01
CA ASP A 399 26.33 21.60 1.94
C ASP A 399 26.00 20.33 2.74
N SER A 400 25.43 20.50 3.94
CA SER A 400 25.01 19.38 4.79
C SER A 400 23.86 18.58 4.19
N MET A 401 22.91 19.25 3.53
CA MET A 401 21.82 18.59 2.81
C MET A 401 22.33 17.81 1.60
N GLU A 402 23.30 18.35 0.87
CA GLU A 402 23.95 17.67 -0.27
C GLU A 402 24.67 16.39 0.20
N ALA A 403 25.43 16.47 1.30
CA ALA A 403 26.07 15.30 1.89
C ALA A 403 25.06 14.21 2.28
N ARG A 404 23.95 14.58 2.93
CA ARG A 404 22.87 13.63 3.27
C ARG A 404 22.19 13.05 2.04
N ALA A 405 21.97 13.84 1.00
CA ALA A 405 21.39 13.36 -0.26
C ALA A 405 22.29 12.32 -0.92
N ASN A 406 23.61 12.54 -0.91
CA ASN A 406 24.59 11.60 -1.44
C ASN A 406 24.63 10.29 -0.63
N GLU A 407 24.54 10.36 0.70
CA GLU A 407 24.46 9.18 1.58
C GLU A 407 23.19 8.35 1.33
N ILE A 408 22.04 9.03 1.17
CA ILE A 408 20.77 8.39 0.82
C ILE A 408 20.89 7.71 -0.55
N ALA A 409 21.47 8.39 -1.55
CA ALA A 409 21.66 7.82 -2.88
C ALA A 409 22.55 6.58 -2.86
N SER A 410 23.64 6.59 -2.08
CA SER A 410 24.51 5.42 -1.89
C SER A 410 23.78 4.26 -1.23
N THR A 411 23.05 4.54 -0.15
CA THR A 411 22.28 3.51 0.58
C THR A 411 21.21 2.90 -0.31
N LEU A 412 20.52 3.73 -1.10
CA LEU A 412 19.52 3.25 -2.05
C LEU A 412 20.15 2.38 -3.14
N HIS A 413 21.32 2.76 -3.67
CA HIS A 413 22.05 1.96 -4.66
C HIS A 413 22.38 0.54 -4.15
N ASP A 414 22.88 0.44 -2.91
CA ASP A 414 23.23 -0.85 -2.30
C ASP A 414 22.02 -1.76 -2.08
N VAL A 415 20.90 -1.18 -1.63
CA VAL A 415 19.65 -1.90 -1.39
C VAL A 415 18.98 -2.32 -2.70
N ASP A 416 18.91 -1.42 -3.67
CA ASP A 416 18.03 -1.58 -4.85
C ASP A 416 18.67 -2.48 -5.92
N LEU A 417 19.99 -2.50 -6.08
CA LEU A 417 20.61 -3.29 -7.15
C LEU A 417 21.26 -4.57 -6.64
N THR A 418 22.11 -4.48 -5.62
CA THR A 418 22.89 -5.64 -5.20
C THR A 418 22.05 -6.64 -4.41
N GLN A 419 21.39 -6.18 -3.33
CA GLN A 419 20.61 -7.07 -2.49
C GLN A 419 19.40 -7.65 -3.23
N MET A 420 18.71 -6.86 -4.06
CA MET A 420 17.61 -7.37 -4.87
C MET A 420 18.07 -8.38 -5.92
N ALA A 421 19.22 -8.16 -6.58
CA ALA A 421 19.77 -9.13 -7.51
C ALA A 421 20.11 -10.46 -6.83
N THR A 422 20.71 -10.41 -5.63
CA THR A 422 20.97 -11.61 -4.81
C THR A 422 19.66 -12.31 -4.43
N ASN A 423 18.68 -11.56 -3.90
CA ASN A 423 17.38 -12.13 -3.54
C ASN A 423 16.68 -12.76 -4.75
N LYS A 424 16.77 -12.14 -5.93
CA LYS A 424 16.23 -12.69 -7.17
C LYS A 424 16.90 -14.01 -7.55
N ALA A 425 18.22 -14.09 -7.44
CA ALA A 425 18.97 -15.32 -7.70
C ALA A 425 18.60 -16.45 -6.73
N ASP A 426 18.46 -16.14 -5.43
CA ASP A 426 18.06 -17.10 -4.41
C ASP A 426 16.64 -17.61 -4.63
N ILE A 427 15.70 -16.73 -5.00
CA ILE A 427 14.33 -17.11 -5.36
C ILE A 427 14.32 -18.05 -6.56
N ASP A 428 15.14 -17.78 -7.59
CA ASP A 428 15.22 -18.64 -8.77
C ASP A 428 15.80 -20.02 -8.43
N LYS A 429 16.80 -20.08 -7.55
CA LYS A 429 17.36 -21.34 -7.03
C LYS A 429 16.31 -22.13 -6.25
N LEU A 430 15.58 -21.50 -5.33
CA LEU A 430 14.52 -22.14 -4.57
C LEU A 430 13.40 -22.69 -5.47
N LYS A 431 13.07 -22.00 -6.58
CA LYS A 431 12.12 -22.51 -7.58
C LYS A 431 12.64 -23.75 -8.31
N ALA A 432 13.93 -23.78 -8.64
CA ALA A 432 14.57 -24.93 -9.25
C ALA A 432 14.55 -26.14 -8.30
N ASP A 433 14.97 -25.94 -7.05
CA ASP A 433 14.98 -26.99 -6.01
C ASP A 433 13.58 -27.54 -5.76
N ASN A 434 12.56 -26.67 -5.69
CA ASN A 434 11.16 -27.11 -5.53
C ASN A 434 10.64 -27.90 -6.75
N THR A 435 11.13 -27.59 -7.95
CA THR A 435 10.81 -28.36 -9.16
C THR A 435 11.42 -29.76 -9.12
N VAL A 436 12.65 -29.90 -8.61
CA VAL A 436 13.31 -31.20 -8.39
C VAL A 436 12.54 -32.00 -7.34
N ASN A 437 12.24 -31.40 -6.19
CA ASN A 437 11.49 -32.07 -5.12
C ASN A 437 10.12 -32.60 -5.61
N LYS A 438 9.42 -31.86 -6.47
CA LYS A 438 8.16 -32.34 -7.08
C LYS A 438 8.36 -33.59 -7.94
N LYS A 439 9.46 -33.68 -8.70
CA LYS A 439 9.79 -34.87 -9.50
C LYS A 439 10.13 -36.06 -8.61
N ASP A 440 10.92 -35.84 -7.57
CA ASP A 440 11.32 -36.90 -6.63
C ASP A 440 10.09 -37.46 -5.89
N ILE A 441 9.19 -36.59 -5.44
CA ILE A 441 7.91 -37.01 -4.82
C ILE A 441 7.07 -37.83 -5.79
N ALA A 442 6.99 -37.44 -7.07
CA ALA A 442 6.26 -38.20 -8.08
C ALA A 442 6.88 -39.58 -8.35
N SER A 443 8.21 -39.67 -8.36
CA SER A 443 8.94 -40.94 -8.47
C SER A 443 8.67 -41.84 -7.27
N LEU A 444 8.82 -41.32 -6.05
CA LEU A 444 8.55 -42.06 -4.81
C LEU A 444 7.11 -42.58 -4.74
N LYS A 445 6.14 -41.80 -5.25
CA LYS A 445 4.74 -42.23 -5.33
C LYS A 445 4.58 -43.43 -6.29
N THR A 446 5.29 -43.43 -7.41
CA THR A 446 5.31 -44.53 -8.37
C THR A 446 5.95 -45.78 -7.77
N ASP A 447 7.12 -45.63 -7.13
CA ASP A 447 7.83 -46.73 -6.48
C ASP A 447 7.00 -47.37 -5.35
N ASN A 448 6.33 -46.56 -4.53
CA ASN A 448 5.41 -47.05 -3.50
C ASN A 448 4.22 -47.82 -4.11
N GLY A 449 3.69 -47.37 -5.25
CA GLY A 449 2.65 -48.10 -5.98
C GLY A 449 3.13 -49.48 -6.45
N ALA A 450 4.34 -49.55 -7.00
CA ALA A 450 4.97 -50.80 -7.42
C ALA A 450 5.22 -51.74 -6.22
N ASN A 451 5.73 -51.21 -5.11
CA ASN A 451 5.94 -51.98 -3.88
C ASN A 451 4.64 -52.55 -3.34
N LYS A 452 3.55 -51.76 -3.31
CA LYS A 452 2.22 -52.23 -2.89
C LYS A 452 1.73 -53.41 -3.75
N SER A 453 1.92 -53.33 -5.08
CA SER A 453 1.58 -54.42 -6.01
C SER A 453 2.40 -55.69 -5.75
N ASN A 454 3.72 -55.54 -5.54
CA ASN A 454 4.61 -56.66 -5.24
C ASN A 454 4.24 -57.34 -3.91
N ILE A 455 3.92 -56.57 -2.88
CA ILE A 455 3.42 -57.09 -1.60
C ILE A 455 2.12 -57.89 -1.81
N GLY A 456 1.18 -57.39 -2.61
CA GLY A 456 -0.04 -58.11 -2.96
C GLY A 456 0.23 -59.45 -3.66
N LYS A 457 1.17 -59.49 -4.61
CA LYS A 457 1.59 -60.74 -5.26
C LYS A 457 2.19 -61.73 -4.27
N LEU A 458 3.08 -61.27 -3.38
CA LEU A 458 3.68 -62.10 -2.34
C LEU A 458 2.63 -62.68 -1.39
N GLN A 459 1.64 -61.88 -0.98
CA GLN A 459 0.52 -62.37 -0.15
C GLN A 459 -0.25 -63.49 -0.85
N THR A 460 -0.56 -63.35 -2.14
CA THR A 460 -1.22 -64.40 -2.94
C THR A 460 -0.38 -65.68 -3.00
N SER A 461 0.93 -65.56 -3.23
CA SER A 461 1.84 -66.71 -3.24
C SER A 461 1.89 -67.41 -1.87
N VAL A 462 1.95 -66.65 -0.77
CA VAL A 462 1.95 -67.19 0.60
C VAL A 462 0.63 -67.92 0.90
N ASN A 463 -0.51 -67.38 0.49
CA ASN A 463 -1.82 -68.03 0.66
C ASN A 463 -1.90 -69.35 -0.12
N THR A 464 -1.39 -69.37 -1.34
CA THR A 464 -1.30 -70.59 -2.16
C THR A 464 -0.42 -71.64 -1.48
N ASN A 465 0.76 -71.25 -1.00
CA ASN A 465 1.65 -72.14 -0.27
C ASN A 465 1.00 -72.69 1.01
N THR A 466 0.30 -71.84 1.76
CA THR A 466 -0.46 -72.24 2.96
C THR A 466 -1.50 -73.31 2.62
N THR A 467 -2.25 -73.12 1.53
CA THR A 467 -3.23 -74.09 1.03
C THR A 467 -2.57 -75.42 0.63
N ASN A 468 -1.47 -75.35 -0.11
CA ASN A 468 -0.73 -76.53 -0.54
C ASN A 468 -0.15 -77.31 0.64
N VAL A 469 0.40 -76.63 1.65
CA VAL A 469 0.85 -77.26 2.90
C VAL A 469 -0.30 -77.95 3.61
N GLY A 470 -1.48 -77.34 3.69
CA GLY A 470 -2.67 -77.98 4.28
C GLY A 470 -3.11 -79.25 3.54
N LYS A 471 -3.05 -79.24 2.20
CA LYS A 471 -3.28 -80.45 1.38
C LYS A 471 -2.24 -81.54 1.66
N LEU A 472 -0.96 -81.18 1.66
CA LEU A 472 0.14 -82.12 1.96
C LEU A 472 0.01 -82.72 3.37
N GLN A 473 -0.37 -81.92 4.37
CA GLN A 473 -0.64 -82.41 5.72
C GLN A 473 -1.77 -83.45 5.71
N THR A 474 -2.85 -83.18 4.98
CA THR A 474 -3.97 -84.12 4.81
C THR A 474 -3.51 -85.41 4.12
N ASP A 475 -2.70 -85.31 3.07
CA ASP A 475 -2.15 -86.46 2.36
C ASP A 475 -1.22 -87.29 3.23
N VAL A 476 -0.35 -86.66 4.03
CA VAL A 476 0.52 -87.34 5.00
C VAL A 476 -0.29 -88.07 6.06
N VAL A 477 -1.35 -87.45 6.60
CA VAL A 477 -2.26 -88.11 7.55
C VAL A 477 -2.94 -89.32 6.90
N ASN A 478 -3.43 -89.19 5.66
CA ASN A 478 -4.06 -90.28 4.92
C ASN A 478 -3.09 -91.43 4.64
N ASN A 479 -1.86 -91.12 4.23
CA ASN A 479 -0.80 -92.10 4.03
C ASN A 479 -0.46 -92.80 5.35
N THR A 480 -0.32 -92.06 6.45
CA THR A 480 -0.09 -92.61 7.79
C THR A 480 -1.18 -93.59 8.18
N LYS A 481 -2.47 -93.27 7.96
CA LYS A 481 -3.60 -94.19 8.18
C LYS A 481 -3.54 -95.43 7.30
N LYS A 482 -3.19 -95.29 6.01
CA LYS A 482 -3.00 -96.44 5.11
C LYS A 482 -1.88 -97.36 5.61
N PHE A 483 -0.78 -96.77 6.11
CA PHE A 483 0.37 -97.51 6.62
C PHE A 483 0.13 -98.15 7.99
N ALA A 484 -0.75 -97.59 8.83
CA ALA A 484 -1.14 -98.19 10.11
C ALA A 484 -1.73 -99.62 9.96
N ASN A 485 -2.25 -99.96 8.77
CA ASN A 485 -2.70 -101.31 8.42
C ASN A 485 -1.57 -102.32 8.13
N TYR A 486 -0.31 -101.91 8.25
CA TYR A 486 0.90 -102.72 8.06
C TYR A 486 1.78 -102.70 9.31
N THR A 487 1.16 -102.81 10.49
CA THR A 487 1.80 -102.63 11.80
C THR A 487 2.66 -103.81 12.23
N SER A 488 2.60 -104.95 11.53
CA SER A 488 3.52 -106.07 11.73
C SER A 488 3.86 -106.80 10.42
N THR A 489 5.01 -107.48 10.39
CA THR A 489 5.39 -108.40 9.30
C THR A 489 4.34 -109.51 9.12
N ALA A 490 3.57 -109.85 10.17
CA ALA A 490 2.48 -110.81 10.15
C ALA A 490 1.22 -110.29 9.44
N ASP A 491 0.88 -109.01 9.57
CA ASP A 491 -0.25 -108.38 8.87
C ASP A 491 0.01 -108.22 7.37
N LEU A 492 1.26 -107.89 7.01
CA LEU A 492 1.75 -107.90 5.63
C LEU A 492 1.63 -109.29 5.01
N ASN A 493 2.09 -110.33 5.71
CA ASN A 493 1.97 -111.73 5.25
C ASN A 493 0.50 -112.18 5.14
N THR A 494 -0.39 -111.77 6.04
CA THR A 494 -1.81 -112.16 6.02
C THR A 494 -2.55 -111.56 4.82
N LYS A 495 -2.30 -110.29 4.48
CA LYS A 495 -2.86 -109.67 3.26
C LYS A 495 -2.23 -110.22 1.98
N LEU A 496 -0.91 -110.44 1.96
CA LEU A 496 -0.21 -111.07 0.83
C LEU A 496 -0.78 -112.48 0.55
N ASN A 497 -1.05 -113.25 1.61
CA ASN A 497 -1.71 -114.55 1.52
C ASN A 497 -3.18 -114.46 1.08
N SER A 498 -3.88 -113.34 1.33
CA SER A 498 -5.24 -113.10 0.82
C SER A 498 -5.28 -112.80 -0.69
N TYR A 499 -4.17 -112.32 -1.27
CA TYR A 499 -3.98 -112.15 -2.72
C TYR A 499 -3.38 -113.40 -3.38
N ALA A 500 -2.72 -114.28 -2.61
CA ALA A 500 -2.07 -115.50 -3.08
C ALA A 500 -2.94 -116.77 -3.03
N THR A 501 -4.27 -116.67 -3.16
CA THR A 501 -5.09 -117.83 -3.52
C THR A 501 -5.32 -117.85 -5.02
N GLN A 502 -4.81 -118.90 -5.68
CA GLN A 502 -4.91 -119.17 -7.13
C GLN A 502 -6.32 -118.94 -7.71
N ALA A 503 -7.37 -119.05 -6.89
CA ALA A 503 -8.77 -118.82 -7.26
C ALA A 503 -9.14 -117.37 -7.60
N LYS A 504 -8.59 -116.35 -6.93
CA LYS A 504 -8.95 -114.94 -7.21
C LYS A 504 -8.28 -114.39 -8.47
N LEU A 505 -7.10 -114.92 -8.82
CA LEU A 505 -6.40 -114.56 -10.05
C LEU A 505 -7.20 -115.05 -11.28
N THR A 506 -7.82 -116.22 -11.19
CA THR A 506 -8.66 -116.80 -12.26
C THR A 506 -9.94 -115.99 -12.50
N ASP A 507 -10.58 -115.44 -11.45
CA ASP A 507 -11.78 -114.62 -11.60
C ASP A 507 -11.49 -113.19 -12.07
N ALA A 508 -10.38 -112.59 -11.63
CA ALA A 508 -9.97 -111.25 -12.08
C ALA A 508 -9.58 -111.21 -13.57
N LEU A 509 -8.95 -112.27 -14.08
CA LEU A 509 -8.64 -112.40 -15.51
C LEU A 509 -9.88 -112.64 -16.39
N LYS A 510 -10.99 -113.13 -15.81
CA LYS A 510 -12.26 -113.32 -16.54
C LYS A 510 -12.98 -112.00 -16.83
N SER A 511 -12.68 -110.93 -16.08
CA SER A 511 -13.27 -109.60 -16.25
C SER A 511 -12.56 -108.71 -17.28
N TYR A 512 -11.40 -109.11 -17.80
CA TYR A 512 -10.64 -108.32 -18.79
C TYR A 512 -10.95 -108.64 -20.26
N SER A 513 -11.94 -109.50 -20.53
CA SER A 513 -12.36 -109.88 -21.88
C SER A 513 -13.74 -109.33 -22.27
N THR A 514 -13.99 -108.04 -22.06
CA THR A 514 -14.97 -107.30 -22.89
C THR A 514 -14.47 -105.90 -23.19
N THR A 515 -14.44 -105.57 -24.48
CA THR A 515 -14.03 -104.30 -25.11
C THR A 515 -14.75 -103.05 -24.57
N ALA A 516 -15.87 -103.21 -23.84
CA ALA A 516 -16.71 -102.10 -23.36
C ALA A 516 -16.05 -101.17 -22.31
N ASN A 517 -15.16 -101.68 -21.45
CA ASN A 517 -14.53 -100.84 -20.41
C ASN A 517 -13.39 -99.99 -20.99
N VAL A 518 -12.69 -100.51 -21.99
CA VAL A 518 -11.68 -99.77 -22.75
C VAL A 518 -12.36 -98.65 -23.56
N ASP A 519 -13.47 -98.95 -24.23
CA ASP A 519 -14.23 -97.95 -25.00
C ASP A 519 -14.80 -96.84 -24.12
N SER A 520 -15.29 -97.17 -22.91
CA SER A 520 -15.78 -96.17 -21.95
C SER A 520 -14.67 -95.25 -21.43
N LYS A 521 -13.48 -95.77 -21.16
CA LYS A 521 -12.33 -94.96 -20.73
C LYS A 521 -11.74 -94.13 -21.87
N ILE A 522 -11.71 -94.66 -23.09
CA ILE A 522 -11.35 -93.89 -24.29
C ILE A 522 -12.37 -92.76 -24.51
N ALA A 523 -13.68 -93.03 -24.43
CA ALA A 523 -14.71 -92.01 -24.55
C ALA A 523 -14.62 -90.93 -23.47
N THR A 524 -14.31 -91.32 -22.22
CA THR A 524 -14.12 -90.37 -21.11
C THR A 524 -12.87 -89.53 -21.30
N GLY A 525 -11.75 -90.13 -21.72
CA GLY A 525 -10.51 -89.42 -22.02
C GLY A 525 -10.63 -88.47 -23.21
N VAL A 526 -11.31 -88.89 -24.28
CA VAL A 526 -11.63 -88.05 -25.44
C VAL A 526 -12.54 -86.90 -25.05
N GLY A 527 -13.56 -87.15 -24.21
CA GLY A 527 -14.45 -86.11 -23.70
C GLY A 527 -13.71 -85.06 -22.87
N GLN A 528 -12.84 -85.48 -21.95
CA GLN A 528 -12.02 -84.57 -21.14
C GLN A 528 -11.02 -83.77 -21.97
N ALA A 529 -10.37 -84.41 -22.95
CA ALA A 529 -9.46 -83.72 -23.87
C ALA A 529 -10.20 -82.70 -24.75
N LYS A 530 -11.42 -83.02 -25.19
CA LYS A 530 -12.28 -82.11 -25.95
C LYS A 530 -12.69 -80.90 -25.10
N THR A 531 -13.15 -81.11 -23.87
CA THR A 531 -13.51 -80.01 -22.96
C THR A 531 -12.32 -79.12 -22.62
N TYR A 532 -11.14 -79.70 -22.41
CA TYR A 532 -9.91 -78.94 -22.15
C TYR A 532 -9.48 -78.09 -23.36
N ALA A 533 -9.60 -78.64 -24.57
CA ALA A 533 -9.34 -77.92 -25.81
C ALA A 533 -10.36 -76.79 -26.05
N GLU A 534 -11.65 -77.04 -25.82
CA GLU A 534 -12.72 -76.04 -25.90
C GLU A 534 -12.49 -74.89 -24.91
N GLN A 535 -12.10 -75.19 -23.67
CA GLN A 535 -11.80 -74.16 -22.66
C GLN A 535 -10.52 -73.38 -22.99
N SER A 536 -9.47 -74.05 -23.48
CA SER A 536 -8.23 -73.38 -23.91
C SER A 536 -8.47 -72.43 -25.09
N ILE A 537 -9.33 -72.83 -26.05
CA ILE A 537 -9.77 -71.95 -27.15
C ILE A 537 -10.57 -70.77 -26.61
N LYS A 538 -11.46 -70.99 -25.64
CA LYS A 538 -12.26 -69.93 -24.99
C LYS A 538 -11.39 -68.93 -24.24
N ASP A 539 -10.38 -69.40 -23.52
CA ASP A 539 -9.47 -68.55 -22.75
C ASP A 539 -8.55 -67.75 -23.69
N ILE A 540 -8.13 -68.32 -24.83
CA ILE A 540 -7.37 -67.60 -25.88
C ILE A 540 -8.23 -66.52 -26.56
N ILE A 541 -9.51 -66.80 -26.83
CA ILE A 541 -10.43 -65.84 -27.45
C ILE A 541 -10.87 -64.76 -26.44
N GLY A 542 -11.09 -65.12 -25.17
CA GLY A 542 -11.58 -64.21 -24.13
C GLY A 542 -10.51 -63.37 -23.42
N ALA A 543 -9.22 -63.69 -23.58
CA ALA A 543 -8.11 -62.90 -23.04
C ALA A 543 -7.58 -61.83 -24.02
N ALA A 544 -8.19 -61.69 -25.20
CA ALA A 544 -7.89 -60.58 -26.11
C ALA A 544 -8.41 -59.26 -25.48
N PRO A 545 -7.59 -58.20 -25.37
CA PRO A 545 -8.04 -56.90 -24.85
C PRO A 545 -9.20 -56.35 -25.67
N ASP A 546 -10.18 -55.67 -25.04
CA ASP A 546 -11.35 -55.03 -25.68
C ASP A 546 -10.98 -54.04 -26.82
N THR A 547 -9.71 -53.70 -26.98
CA THR A 547 -9.17 -52.86 -28.06
C THR A 547 -8.75 -53.64 -29.32
N LEU A 548 -8.91 -54.97 -29.34
CA LEU A 548 -8.57 -55.84 -30.48
C LEU A 548 -9.74 -56.79 -30.81
N ASP A 549 -10.93 -56.22 -31.05
CA ASP A 549 -12.07 -56.94 -31.66
C ASP A 549 -11.84 -57.17 -33.16
N THR A 550 -10.81 -57.96 -33.47
CA THR A 550 -10.39 -58.26 -34.86
C THR A 550 -11.48 -58.96 -35.69
N ILE A 551 -12.48 -59.59 -35.03
CA ILE A 551 -13.63 -60.21 -35.70
C ILE A 551 -14.71 -59.16 -35.98
N GLY A 552 -14.98 -58.22 -35.06
CA GLY A 552 -15.80 -57.04 -35.31
C GLY A 552 -15.24 -56.17 -36.44
N GLU A 553 -13.92 -55.94 -36.46
CA GLU A 553 -13.24 -55.19 -37.52
C GLU A 553 -13.36 -55.87 -38.89
N LEU A 554 -13.29 -57.21 -38.96
CA LEU A 554 -13.51 -57.96 -40.20
C LEU A 554 -14.98 -57.88 -40.66
N ALA A 555 -15.93 -57.97 -39.73
CA ALA A 555 -17.35 -57.86 -40.03
C ALA A 555 -17.70 -56.45 -40.55
N ASP A 556 -17.11 -55.41 -39.95
CA ASP A 556 -17.24 -54.03 -40.41
C ASP A 556 -16.55 -53.81 -41.76
N ALA A 557 -15.38 -54.40 -42.01
CA ALA A 557 -14.69 -54.32 -43.30
C ALA A 557 -15.46 -54.99 -44.44
N VAL A 558 -16.13 -56.13 -44.18
CA VAL A 558 -17.02 -56.80 -45.14
C VAL A 558 -18.30 -55.97 -45.35
N THR A 559 -18.82 -55.35 -44.29
CA THR A 559 -20.02 -54.48 -44.38
C THR A 559 -19.74 -53.18 -45.13
N LYS A 560 -18.56 -52.56 -44.94
CA LYS A 560 -18.11 -51.37 -45.69
C LYS A 560 -17.78 -51.65 -47.15
N ASN A 561 -17.36 -52.87 -47.49
CA ASN A 561 -17.07 -53.31 -48.86
C ASN A 561 -18.22 -54.08 -49.52
N LYS A 562 -19.47 -53.81 -49.11
CA LYS A 562 -20.67 -54.47 -49.64
C LYS A 562 -20.74 -54.44 -51.17
N ASP A 563 -20.32 -53.33 -51.78
CA ASP A 563 -20.32 -53.14 -53.24
C ASP A 563 -19.28 -54.03 -53.95
N GLY A 564 -18.10 -54.22 -53.33
CA GLY A 564 -17.06 -55.12 -53.86
C GLY A 564 -17.44 -56.60 -53.74
N VAL A 565 -18.11 -56.97 -52.64
CA VAL A 565 -18.67 -58.32 -52.45
C VAL A 565 -19.80 -58.59 -53.45
N GLN A 566 -20.65 -57.60 -53.71
CA GLN A 566 -21.70 -57.68 -54.71
C GLN A 566 -21.13 -57.84 -56.13
N ALA A 567 -20.09 -57.09 -56.50
CA ALA A 567 -19.44 -57.20 -57.80
C ALA A 567 -18.78 -58.58 -58.05
N ILE A 568 -18.18 -59.18 -57.02
CA ILE A 568 -17.63 -60.54 -57.09
C ILE A 568 -18.76 -61.57 -57.27
N ASN A 569 -19.87 -61.40 -56.55
CA ASN A 569 -21.01 -62.31 -56.63
C ASN A 569 -21.68 -62.25 -58.02
N GLU A 570 -21.84 -61.05 -58.58
CA GLU A 570 -22.34 -60.85 -59.95
C GLU A 570 -21.40 -61.43 -61.02
N GLY A 571 -20.08 -61.35 -60.82
CA GLY A 571 -19.08 -61.95 -61.72
C GLY A 571 -19.08 -63.48 -61.73
N ILE A 572 -19.36 -64.12 -60.59
CA ILE A 572 -19.46 -65.59 -60.47
C ILE A 572 -20.75 -66.13 -61.07
N THR A 573 -21.84 -65.36 -61.02
CA THR A 573 -23.15 -65.78 -61.52
C THR A 573 -23.29 -65.66 -63.06
N LYS A 574 -22.28 -65.07 -63.73
CA LYS A 574 -22.23 -64.86 -65.19
C LYS A 574 -21.47 -65.97 -65.97
N LYS A 575 -21.40 -67.19 -65.43
CA LYS A 575 -20.92 -68.38 -66.16
C LYS A 575 -22.01 -68.90 -67.11
N ALA A 576 -21.62 -69.32 -68.32
CA ALA A 576 -22.50 -69.91 -69.34
C ALA A 576 -23.43 -70.97 -68.72
N ASP A 577 -24.74 -70.81 -68.92
CA ASP A 577 -25.73 -71.67 -68.30
C ASP A 577 -26.00 -72.94 -69.11
N LYS A 578 -26.71 -73.89 -68.48
CA LYS A 578 -26.98 -75.23 -68.99
C LYS A 578 -27.69 -75.24 -70.35
N THR A 579 -28.36 -74.14 -70.71
CA THR A 579 -29.11 -73.97 -71.96
C THR A 579 -28.17 -73.88 -73.16
N ASP A 580 -27.05 -73.17 -73.03
CA ASP A 580 -26.05 -73.00 -74.09
C ASP A 580 -25.31 -74.32 -74.40
N VAL A 581 -25.08 -75.14 -73.36
CA VAL A 581 -24.46 -76.47 -73.49
C VAL A 581 -25.42 -77.50 -74.08
N THR A 582 -26.71 -77.40 -73.73
CA THR A 582 -27.76 -78.33 -74.23
C THR A 582 -28.07 -78.10 -75.71
N ALA A 583 -28.02 -76.84 -76.19
CA ALA A 583 -28.23 -76.51 -77.59
C ALA A 583 -27.16 -77.17 -78.50
N LEU A 584 -25.91 -77.23 -78.05
CA LEU A 584 -24.81 -77.83 -78.81
C LEU A 584 -24.87 -79.37 -78.87
N GLN A 585 -25.36 -80.03 -77.80
CA GLN A 585 -25.53 -81.48 -77.76
C GLN A 585 -26.62 -81.97 -78.75
N ASN A 586 -27.73 -81.24 -78.88
CA ASN A 586 -28.84 -81.65 -79.74
C ASN A 586 -28.50 -81.61 -81.24
N THR A 587 -27.64 -80.68 -81.68
CA THR A 587 -27.22 -80.60 -83.10
C THR A 587 -26.35 -81.78 -83.52
N VAL A 588 -25.52 -82.31 -82.61
CA VAL A 588 -24.65 -83.47 -82.88
C VAL A 588 -25.45 -84.76 -82.98
N GLN A 589 -26.51 -84.91 -82.18
CA GLN A 589 -27.35 -86.12 -82.14
C GLN A 589 -28.17 -86.33 -83.43
N THR A 590 -28.60 -85.25 -84.10
CA THR A 590 -29.44 -85.32 -85.31
C THR A 590 -28.72 -85.75 -86.59
N MET A 591 -27.39 -85.83 -86.60
CA MET A 591 -26.61 -86.20 -87.80
C MET A 591 -26.32 -87.72 -87.90
N ILE A 592 -26.79 -88.53 -86.96
CA ILE A 592 -26.56 -89.99 -86.94
C ILE A 592 -27.88 -90.71 -87.31
N THR A 593 -27.93 -91.33 -88.48
CA THR A 593 -29.05 -92.20 -88.91
C THR A 593 -28.65 -93.67 -88.76
N SER A 594 -29.35 -94.41 -87.90
CA SER A 594 -29.14 -95.84 -87.64
C SER A 594 -29.81 -96.73 -88.70
N ILE A 595 -29.13 -97.80 -89.13
CA ILE A 595 -29.68 -98.87 -89.98
C ILE A 595 -29.77 -100.18 -89.19
N SER A 596 -30.74 -101.03 -89.52
CA SER A 596 -30.99 -102.29 -88.80
C SER A 596 -29.89 -103.32 -89.04
N GLN A 597 -29.64 -104.18 -88.05
CA GLN A 597 -28.66 -105.27 -88.13
C GLN A 597 -28.95 -106.23 -89.30
N ALA A 598 -30.22 -106.45 -89.62
CA ALA A 598 -30.61 -107.29 -90.74
C ALA A 598 -30.20 -106.70 -92.11
N ASP A 599 -30.23 -105.39 -92.26
CA ASP A 599 -29.80 -104.73 -93.49
C ASP A 599 -28.28 -104.63 -93.59
N TYR A 600 -27.59 -104.50 -92.45
CA TYR A 600 -26.13 -104.65 -92.38
C TYR A 600 -25.69 -106.05 -92.85
N ASP A 601 -26.30 -107.11 -92.32
CA ASP A 601 -25.93 -108.49 -92.67
C ASP A 601 -26.15 -108.80 -94.16
N LYS A 602 -27.18 -108.21 -94.78
CA LYS A 602 -27.40 -108.30 -96.24
C LYS A 602 -26.30 -107.64 -97.05
N LEU A 603 -25.88 -106.44 -96.64
CA LEU A 603 -24.82 -105.70 -97.33
C LEU A 603 -23.47 -106.41 -97.22
N VAL A 604 -23.20 -107.03 -96.06
CA VAL A 604 -22.01 -107.86 -95.83
C VAL A 604 -22.04 -109.14 -96.69
N SER A 605 -23.20 -109.80 -96.81
CA SER A 605 -23.36 -111.03 -97.61
C SER A 605 -23.27 -110.81 -99.12
N ALA A 606 -23.57 -109.59 -99.60
CA ALA A 606 -23.47 -109.20 -101.01
C ALA A 606 -22.06 -108.72 -101.44
N GLY A 607 -21.09 -108.67 -100.52
CA GLY A 607 -19.72 -108.26 -100.81
C GLY A 607 -19.55 -106.78 -101.19
N THR A 608 -20.52 -105.92 -100.87
CA THR A 608 -20.57 -104.52 -101.32
C THR A 608 -20.09 -103.50 -100.27
N VAL A 609 -19.70 -103.95 -99.07
CA VAL A 609 -19.17 -103.08 -98.00
C VAL A 609 -17.98 -103.72 -97.30
N ASP A 610 -16.91 -102.93 -97.10
CA ASP A 610 -15.78 -103.31 -96.24
C ASP A 610 -16.24 -103.21 -94.77
N PRO A 611 -16.14 -104.30 -93.98
CA PRO A 611 -16.65 -104.37 -92.60
C PRO A 611 -16.02 -103.38 -91.61
N LYS A 612 -15.07 -102.54 -92.03
CA LYS A 612 -14.43 -101.55 -91.16
C LYS A 612 -15.16 -100.20 -91.00
N ILE A 613 -16.17 -99.88 -91.81
CA ILE A 613 -16.66 -98.48 -91.88
C ILE A 613 -18.12 -98.25 -91.47
N LEU A 614 -18.92 -99.29 -91.19
CA LEU A 614 -20.29 -99.06 -90.70
C LEU A 614 -20.53 -99.61 -89.30
N TYR A 615 -20.95 -98.67 -88.42
CA TYR A 615 -21.37 -98.92 -87.05
C TYR A 615 -22.86 -99.31 -87.04
N VAL A 616 -23.18 -100.52 -86.56
CA VAL A 616 -24.56 -100.92 -86.29
C VAL A 616 -24.89 -100.54 -84.85
N ILE A 617 -26.02 -99.86 -84.65
CA ILE A 617 -26.57 -99.61 -83.32
C ILE A 617 -27.60 -100.73 -83.05
N PRO A 618 -27.39 -101.63 -82.08
CA PRO A 618 -28.40 -102.60 -81.69
C PRO A 618 -29.59 -101.90 -81.02
N ASP A 619 -30.79 -102.41 -81.30
CA ASP A 619 -32.07 -101.82 -80.93
C ASP A 619 -32.19 -101.42 -79.45
N ALA A 620 -32.68 -100.20 -79.25
CA ALA A 620 -33.58 -99.78 -78.17
C ALA A 620 -34.65 -98.86 -78.77
#